data_AF-A0A519KU23-F1
#
_entry.id   AF-A0A519KU23-F1
#
_cell.length_a   1.000
_cell.length_b   1.000
_cell.length_c   1.000
_cell.angle_alpha   90.00
_cell.angle_beta   90.00
_cell.angle_gamma   90.00
#
_symmetry.space_group_name_H-M   'P 1'
#
loop_
_entity.id
_entity.type
_entity.pdbx_description
1 polymer ?
#
loop_
_entity_poly.entity_id
_entity_poly.type
_entity_poly.pdbx_seq_one_letter_code
_entity_poly.pdbx_strand_id
1 'polypeptide(L)'
;MLPDGDAPFMPTSGIFVDDPGHADDLAARVAAVHERVDKALSAPDGLRRTLAKDFFPVHIRMYSKSRRKAPIYWQLATPSASYSVWLYIHAFGKDTLFRVQNDYIAPKLAHERRELEGLLAEAGPSPTTAQSRAIEAQSAFVEELSALLDEVKRVAPLWDPDLDDGVILNFAPLWRLVPQNRAWQKELGAAWASLVAGEYDWAHLSMRLWPERVVHKCAKDRSLAIAHDLEDVFWFEDAAGKWQVRPTPTRPLDDLIAERTSLAVKAALQSLLDAPDPVAASGRGRRKKS
;
A
#
# COMPACT_ATOMS: atom_id res chain seq x y z
N MET A 1 -12.69 6.07 19.99
CA MET A 1 -12.31 5.54 21.31
C MET A 1 -13.57 5.01 21.95
N LEU A 2 -13.55 3.77 22.45
CA LEU A 2 -14.61 3.27 23.31
C LEU A 2 -14.54 4.05 24.63
N PRO A 3 -15.66 4.51 25.19
CA PRO A 3 -15.65 5.07 26.54
C PRO A 3 -15.16 3.99 27.52
N ASP A 4 -14.32 4.41 28.47
CA ASP A 4 -14.05 3.70 29.73
C ASP A 4 -13.42 2.31 29.68
N GLY A 5 -12.33 2.11 28.94
CA GLY A 5 -11.47 0.93 29.11
C GLY A 5 -12.13 -0.41 28.73
N ASP A 6 -13.33 -0.38 28.16
CA ASP A 6 -14.03 -1.54 27.66
C ASP A 6 -13.24 -2.20 26.53
N ALA A 7 -13.14 -3.53 26.59
CA ALA A 7 -12.54 -4.31 25.52
C ALA A 7 -13.35 -4.12 24.23
N PRO A 8 -12.69 -3.94 23.07
CA PRO A 8 -13.41 -3.84 21.81
C PRO A 8 -14.21 -5.11 21.55
N PHE A 9 -15.46 -4.94 21.11
CA PHE A 9 -16.37 -6.05 20.76
C PHE A 9 -15.68 -7.11 19.89
N MET A 10 -14.86 -6.67 18.94
CA MET A 10 -13.93 -7.51 18.21
C MET A 10 -12.55 -6.85 18.18
N PRO A 11 -11.53 -7.47 18.80
CA PRO A 11 -10.14 -7.02 18.67
C PRO A 11 -9.72 -6.96 17.20
N THR A 12 -8.88 -6.00 16.85
CA THR A 12 -8.36 -5.85 15.49
C THR A 12 -6.94 -5.31 15.53
N SER A 13 -6.12 -5.83 14.62
CA SER A 13 -4.78 -5.32 14.31
C SER A 13 -4.82 -4.10 13.38
N GLY A 14 -6.00 -3.69 12.92
CA GLY A 14 -6.17 -2.70 11.86
C GLY A 14 -6.01 -3.26 10.45
N ILE A 15 -5.86 -4.57 10.29
CA ILE A 15 -5.83 -5.26 9.00
C ILE A 15 -7.09 -6.13 8.87
N PHE A 16 -7.76 -6.04 7.73
CA PHE A 16 -8.90 -6.89 7.38
C PHE A 16 -8.72 -7.50 5.99
N VAL A 17 -9.42 -8.60 5.72
CA VAL A 17 -9.37 -9.29 4.42
C VAL A 17 -10.75 -9.62 3.89
N ASP A 18 -10.87 -9.78 2.57
CA ASP A 18 -12.01 -10.47 1.95
C ASP A 18 -11.64 -11.94 1.78
N ASP A 19 -11.83 -12.73 2.85
CA ASP A 19 -11.45 -14.14 2.90
C ASP A 19 -12.38 -14.93 3.82
N PRO A 20 -13.42 -15.60 3.27
CA PRO A 20 -14.37 -16.37 4.05
C PRO A 20 -13.69 -17.38 4.99
N GLY A 21 -14.03 -17.33 6.28
CA GLY A 21 -13.44 -18.21 7.30
C GLY A 21 -12.17 -17.67 7.96
N HIS A 22 -11.57 -16.59 7.44
CA HIS A 22 -10.46 -15.91 8.10
C HIS A 22 -10.95 -15.10 9.31
N ALA A 23 -10.17 -15.07 10.40
CA ALA A 23 -10.54 -14.33 11.62
C ALA A 23 -10.70 -12.83 11.38
N ASP A 24 -9.93 -12.27 10.44
CA ASP A 24 -9.99 -10.88 10.00
C ASP A 24 -10.90 -10.63 8.78
N ASP A 25 -11.79 -11.57 8.44
CA ASP A 25 -12.74 -11.39 7.34
C ASP A 25 -13.68 -10.19 7.56
N LEU A 26 -13.59 -9.19 6.68
CA LEU A 26 -14.29 -7.92 6.84
C LEU A 26 -15.81 -8.10 6.75
N ALA A 27 -16.28 -8.94 5.83
CA ALA A 27 -17.71 -9.16 5.64
C ALA A 27 -18.34 -9.86 6.87
N ALA A 28 -17.67 -10.90 7.41
CA ALA A 28 -18.11 -11.56 8.64
C ALA A 28 -18.11 -10.59 9.83
N ARG A 29 -17.09 -9.74 9.96
CA ARG A 29 -17.02 -8.73 11.03
C ARG A 29 -18.14 -7.70 10.91
N VAL A 30 -18.41 -7.19 9.71
CA VAL A 30 -19.53 -6.26 9.50
C VAL A 30 -20.87 -6.92 9.87
N ALA A 31 -21.08 -8.18 9.49
CA ALA A 31 -22.28 -8.93 9.86
C ALA A 31 -22.41 -9.11 11.38
N ALA A 32 -21.31 -9.47 12.07
CA ALA A 32 -21.29 -9.63 13.52
C ALA A 32 -21.61 -8.32 14.26
N VAL A 33 -21.13 -7.16 13.77
CA VAL A 33 -21.49 -5.86 14.36
C VAL A 33 -22.99 -5.59 14.19
N HIS A 34 -23.55 -5.87 13.01
CA HIS A 34 -24.97 -5.67 12.72
C HIS A 34 -25.87 -6.52 13.61
N GLU A 35 -25.52 -7.79 13.80
CA GLU A 35 -26.19 -8.70 14.73
C GLU A 35 -26.11 -8.18 16.17
N ARG A 36 -24.92 -7.74 16.61
CA ARG A 36 -24.70 -7.23 17.98
C ARG A 36 -25.53 -6.00 18.32
N VAL A 37 -25.84 -5.17 17.33
CA VAL A 37 -26.66 -3.95 17.50
C VAL A 37 -28.12 -4.15 17.09
N ASP A 38 -28.54 -5.40 16.85
CA ASP A 38 -29.89 -5.79 16.44
C ASP A 38 -30.41 -4.99 15.23
N LYS A 39 -29.54 -4.81 14.23
CA LYS A 39 -29.88 -4.16 12.96
C LYS A 39 -29.63 -5.08 11.78
N ALA A 40 -30.68 -5.38 11.04
CA ALA A 40 -30.57 -6.14 9.81
C ALA A 40 -29.60 -5.47 8.81
N LEU A 41 -28.74 -6.28 8.20
CA LEU A 41 -27.97 -5.87 7.03
C LEU A 41 -28.93 -5.63 5.86
N SER A 42 -28.89 -4.44 5.26
CA SER A 42 -29.82 -4.10 4.17
C SER A 42 -29.59 -4.90 2.89
N ALA A 43 -28.41 -5.50 2.69
CA ALA A 43 -28.06 -6.30 1.51
C ALA A 43 -26.94 -7.32 1.82
N PRO A 44 -27.25 -8.40 2.58
CA PRO A 44 -26.23 -9.37 3.00
C PRO A 44 -25.56 -10.09 1.82
N ASP A 45 -26.33 -10.49 0.81
CA ASP A 45 -25.82 -11.23 -0.37
C ASP A 45 -24.88 -10.39 -1.25
N GLY A 46 -25.01 -9.06 -1.17
CA GLY A 46 -24.20 -8.11 -1.95
C GLY A 46 -22.98 -7.56 -1.22
N LEU A 47 -22.86 -7.80 0.09
CA LEU A 47 -21.92 -7.10 0.97
C LEU A 47 -20.46 -7.22 0.49
N ARG A 48 -20.00 -8.43 0.17
CA ARG A 48 -18.62 -8.65 -0.32
C ARG A 48 -18.34 -7.89 -1.61
N ARG A 49 -19.24 -7.99 -2.58
CA ARG A 49 -19.14 -7.25 -3.86
C ARG A 49 -19.09 -5.75 -3.62
N THR A 50 -19.95 -5.23 -2.73
CA THR A 50 -19.98 -3.82 -2.36
C THR A 50 -18.68 -3.38 -1.70
N LEU A 51 -18.16 -4.13 -0.74
CA LEU A 51 -16.87 -3.84 -0.11
C LEU A 51 -15.76 -3.84 -1.17
N ALA A 52 -15.68 -4.89 -1.99
CA ALA A 52 -14.63 -5.06 -2.99
C ALA A 52 -14.60 -3.96 -4.07
N LYS A 53 -15.75 -3.45 -4.52
CA LYS A 53 -15.83 -2.57 -5.72
C LYS A 53 -16.45 -1.20 -5.49
N ASP A 54 -17.42 -1.10 -4.59
CA ASP A 54 -18.30 0.07 -4.50
C ASP A 54 -17.99 0.95 -3.26
N PHE A 55 -17.45 0.36 -2.19
CA PHE A 55 -17.21 1.04 -0.92
C PHE A 55 -16.07 2.06 -1.01
N PHE A 56 -14.90 1.69 -1.55
CA PHE A 56 -13.73 2.56 -1.52
C PHE A 56 -13.92 3.92 -2.25
N PRO A 57 -14.59 4.00 -3.40
CA PRO A 57 -14.95 5.29 -4.02
C PRO A 57 -15.82 6.19 -3.13
N VAL A 58 -16.79 5.61 -2.40
CA VAL A 58 -17.63 6.35 -1.44
C VAL A 58 -16.80 6.80 -0.25
N HIS A 59 -15.94 5.91 0.26
CA HIS A 59 -15.04 6.17 1.37
C HIS A 59 -14.07 7.32 1.09
N ILE A 60 -13.40 7.32 -0.07
CA ILE A 60 -12.54 8.44 -0.48
C ILE A 60 -13.33 9.75 -0.44
N ARG A 61 -14.54 9.78 -1.01
CA ARG A 61 -15.37 10.99 -1.06
C ARG A 61 -15.72 11.50 0.33
N MET A 62 -16.06 10.59 1.25
CA MET A 62 -16.37 10.91 2.65
C MET A 62 -15.17 11.56 3.38
N TYR A 63 -13.96 11.10 3.08
CA TYR A 63 -12.71 11.59 3.68
C TYR A 63 -11.97 12.59 2.80
N SER A 64 -12.68 13.27 1.89
CA SER A 64 -12.12 14.31 1.03
C SER A 64 -12.68 15.68 1.37
N LYS A 65 -11.81 16.69 1.42
CA LYS A 65 -12.19 18.11 1.58
C LYS A 65 -11.38 18.97 0.62
N SER A 66 -12.06 19.72 -0.25
CA SER A 66 -11.42 20.46 -1.34
C SER A 66 -10.54 19.52 -2.18
N ARG A 67 -9.25 19.84 -2.39
CA ARG A 67 -8.30 18.99 -3.12
C ARG A 67 -7.67 17.88 -2.26
N ARG A 68 -7.84 17.91 -0.94
CA ARG A 68 -7.26 16.90 -0.03
C ARG A 68 -8.12 15.65 -0.05
N LYS A 69 -7.52 14.51 -0.38
CA LYS A 69 -8.11 13.17 -0.23
C LYS A 69 -7.34 12.41 0.84
N ALA A 70 -8.02 11.99 1.90
CA ALA A 70 -7.37 11.38 3.06
C ALA A 70 -8.15 10.13 3.55
N PRO A 71 -8.39 9.12 2.70
CA PRO A 71 -9.07 7.90 3.12
C PRO A 71 -8.33 7.23 4.29
N ILE A 72 -9.06 6.88 5.35
CA ILE A 72 -8.49 6.26 6.56
C ILE A 72 -8.44 4.72 6.53
N TYR A 73 -9.02 4.12 5.49
CA TYR A 73 -8.97 2.69 5.19
C TYR A 73 -8.44 2.57 3.77
N TRP A 74 -7.37 1.81 3.60
CA TRP A 74 -6.69 1.62 2.32
C TRP A 74 -6.94 0.21 1.83
N GLN A 75 -7.48 0.08 0.62
CA GLN A 75 -7.76 -1.21 0.00
C GLN A 75 -6.63 -1.57 -0.97
N LEU A 76 -5.88 -2.62 -0.66
CA LEU A 76 -4.95 -3.27 -1.58
C LEU A 76 -5.64 -4.50 -2.15
N ALA A 77 -5.70 -4.67 -3.47
CA ALA A 77 -6.50 -5.74 -4.06
C ALA A 77 -5.90 -6.33 -5.33
N THR A 78 -6.38 -7.53 -5.67
CA THR A 78 -6.18 -8.13 -7.00
C THR A 78 -6.88 -7.29 -8.07
N PRO A 79 -6.48 -7.38 -9.36
CA PRO A 79 -7.12 -6.66 -10.46
C PRO A 79 -8.62 -6.91 -10.59
N SER A 80 -9.07 -8.15 -10.37
CA SER A 80 -10.50 -8.49 -10.38
C SER A 80 -11.26 -8.05 -9.12
N ALA A 81 -10.53 -7.62 -8.08
CA ALA A 81 -10.98 -7.40 -6.71
C ALA A 81 -11.61 -8.66 -6.07
N SER A 82 -11.18 -9.84 -6.49
CA SER A 82 -11.54 -11.14 -5.91
C SER A 82 -10.93 -11.38 -4.53
N TYR A 83 -9.83 -10.69 -4.22
CA TYR A 83 -9.22 -10.67 -2.90
C TYR A 83 -8.74 -9.25 -2.60
N SER A 84 -9.04 -8.78 -1.39
CA SER A 84 -8.65 -7.45 -0.90
C SER A 84 -8.10 -7.56 0.52
N VAL A 85 -7.07 -6.77 0.80
CA VAL A 85 -6.58 -6.47 2.14
C VAL A 85 -6.90 -5.01 2.44
N TRP A 86 -7.53 -4.74 3.58
CA TRP A 86 -7.89 -3.42 4.05
C TRP A 86 -7.02 -3.02 5.22
N LEU A 87 -6.40 -1.85 5.14
CA LEU A 87 -5.48 -1.35 6.15
C LEU A 87 -6.04 -0.07 6.78
N TYR A 88 -6.14 -0.04 8.11
CA TYR A 88 -6.55 1.13 8.88
C TYR A 88 -5.34 2.02 9.19
N ILE A 89 -5.33 3.26 8.69
CA ILE A 89 -4.12 4.11 8.72
C ILE A 89 -3.61 4.42 10.12
N HIS A 90 -4.49 4.49 11.12
CA HIS A 90 -4.09 4.81 12.49
C HIS A 90 -3.55 3.61 13.27
N ALA A 91 -3.60 2.42 12.67
CA ALA A 91 -3.00 1.20 13.20
C ALA A 91 -1.72 0.81 12.44
N PHE A 92 -1.22 1.68 11.55
CA PHE A 92 0.01 1.41 10.82
C PHE A 92 1.20 1.31 11.78
N GLY A 93 2.06 0.33 11.50
CA GLY A 93 3.37 0.15 12.08
C GLY A 93 4.38 -0.09 10.96
N LYS A 94 5.67 -0.08 11.31
CA LYS A 94 6.77 -0.32 10.34
C LYS A 94 6.72 -1.73 9.74
N ASP A 95 6.07 -2.66 10.42
CA ASP A 95 5.90 -4.05 10.04
C ASP A 95 4.58 -4.33 9.29
N THR A 96 3.68 -3.34 9.11
CA THR A 96 2.35 -3.57 8.53
C THR A 96 2.41 -4.31 7.20
N LEU A 97 3.23 -3.88 6.24
CA LEU A 97 3.30 -4.57 4.95
C LEU A 97 4.00 -5.94 5.02
N PHE A 98 4.91 -6.15 5.97
CA PHE A 98 5.47 -7.48 6.22
C PHE A 98 4.43 -8.44 6.81
N ARG A 99 3.54 -7.94 7.68
CA ARG A 99 2.39 -8.71 8.18
C ARG A 99 1.40 -9.02 7.07
N VAL A 100 1.03 -8.03 6.25
CA VAL A 100 0.20 -8.24 5.05
C VAL A 100 0.79 -9.33 4.14
N GLN A 101 2.11 -9.31 3.94
CA GLN A 101 2.82 -10.34 3.18
C GLN A 101 2.72 -11.73 3.83
N ASN A 102 3.14 -11.85 5.09
CA ASN A 102 3.43 -13.15 5.72
C ASN A 102 2.21 -13.79 6.39
N ASP A 103 1.29 -12.98 6.93
CA ASP A 103 0.18 -13.46 7.73
C ASP A 103 -1.12 -13.56 6.91
N TYR A 104 -1.22 -12.83 5.79
CA TYR A 104 -2.44 -12.76 4.98
C TYR A 104 -2.26 -13.30 3.56
N ILE A 105 -1.45 -12.64 2.73
CA ILE A 105 -1.38 -12.97 1.30
C ILE A 105 -0.66 -14.30 1.05
N ALA A 106 0.49 -14.55 1.69
CA ALA A 106 1.25 -15.78 1.47
C ALA A 106 0.49 -17.04 1.92
N PRO A 107 -0.16 -17.08 3.10
CA PRO A 107 -0.99 -18.22 3.50
C PRO A 107 -2.18 -18.43 2.56
N LYS A 108 -2.86 -17.35 2.14
CA LYS A 108 -3.97 -17.44 1.18
C LYS A 108 -3.49 -18.03 -0.15
N LEU A 109 -2.39 -17.52 -0.71
CA LEU A 109 -1.82 -18.04 -1.95
C LEU A 109 -1.46 -19.54 -1.83
N ALA A 110 -0.90 -19.97 -0.69
CA ALA A 110 -0.59 -21.37 -0.46
C ALA A 110 -1.85 -22.25 -0.39
N HIS A 111 -2.93 -21.76 0.20
CA HIS A 111 -4.22 -22.45 0.21
C HIS A 111 -4.80 -22.58 -1.20
N GLU A 112 -4.88 -21.48 -1.94
CA GLU A 112 -5.47 -21.48 -3.30
C GLU A 112 -4.68 -22.33 -4.30
N ARG A 113 -3.35 -22.46 -4.11
CA ARG A 113 -2.52 -23.39 -4.89
C ARG A 113 -2.86 -24.85 -4.60
N ARG A 114 -3.08 -25.22 -3.34
CA ARG A 114 -3.53 -26.58 -2.98
C ARG A 114 -4.91 -26.90 -3.54
N GLU A 115 -5.82 -25.93 -3.50
CA GLU A 115 -7.15 -26.09 -4.13
C GLU A 115 -7.03 -26.31 -5.64
N LEU A 116 -6.16 -25.55 -6.33
CA LEU A 116 -5.88 -25.75 -7.75
C LEU A 116 -5.32 -27.14 -8.05
N GLU A 117 -4.37 -27.62 -7.23
CA GLU A 117 -3.80 -28.97 -7.35
C GLU A 117 -4.88 -30.05 -7.16
N GLY A 118 -5.79 -29.86 -6.21
CA GLY A 118 -6.94 -30.74 -5.99
C GLY A 118 -7.87 -30.80 -7.20
N LEU A 119 -8.26 -29.64 -7.75
CA LEU A 119 -9.10 -29.57 -8.95
C LEU A 119 -8.45 -30.26 -10.16
N LEU A 120 -7.13 -30.10 -10.34
CA LEU A 120 -6.38 -30.76 -11.40
C LEU A 120 -6.36 -32.29 -11.22
N ALA A 121 -6.18 -32.76 -9.98
CA ALA A 121 -6.18 -34.19 -9.67
C ALA A 121 -7.56 -34.83 -9.89
N GLU A 122 -8.64 -34.15 -9.48
CA GLU A 122 -10.03 -34.62 -9.66
C GLU A 122 -10.46 -34.66 -11.13
N ALA A 123 -10.00 -33.70 -11.94
CA ALA A 123 -10.41 -33.62 -13.33
C ALA A 123 -9.69 -34.64 -14.23
N GLY A 124 -8.48 -35.05 -13.86
CA GLY A 124 -7.70 -36.07 -14.58
C GLY A 124 -7.40 -35.70 -16.04
N PRO A 125 -7.10 -36.69 -16.91
CA PRO A 125 -6.68 -36.44 -18.29
C PRO A 125 -7.79 -36.01 -19.25
N SER A 126 -9.06 -36.02 -18.84
CA SER A 126 -10.21 -35.66 -19.68
C SER A 126 -11.24 -34.87 -18.88
N PRO A 127 -10.94 -33.61 -18.54
CA PRO A 127 -11.80 -32.76 -17.74
C PRO A 127 -13.12 -32.47 -18.46
N THR A 128 -14.23 -32.47 -17.71
CA THR A 128 -15.50 -31.93 -18.22
C THR A 128 -15.37 -30.43 -18.48
N THR A 129 -16.31 -29.86 -19.26
CA THR A 129 -16.38 -28.40 -19.49
C THR A 129 -16.49 -27.62 -18.18
N ALA A 130 -17.23 -28.14 -17.19
CA ALA A 130 -17.38 -27.49 -15.89
C ALA A 130 -16.06 -27.50 -15.09
N GLN A 131 -15.37 -28.65 -15.03
CA GLN A 131 -14.06 -28.77 -14.37
C GLN A 131 -13.01 -27.88 -15.05
N SER A 132 -13.00 -27.84 -16.38
CA SER A 132 -12.07 -27.00 -17.14
C SER A 132 -12.24 -25.51 -16.81
N ARG A 133 -13.50 -25.05 -16.70
CA ARG A 133 -13.81 -23.67 -16.29
C ARG A 133 -13.41 -23.38 -14.84
N ALA A 134 -13.64 -24.34 -13.93
CA ALA A 134 -13.25 -24.19 -12.52
C ALA A 134 -11.72 -24.08 -12.38
N ILE A 135 -10.97 -24.95 -13.08
CA ILE A 135 -9.50 -24.90 -13.13
C ILE A 135 -9.00 -23.58 -13.70
N GLU A 136 -9.60 -23.09 -14.80
CA GLU A 136 -9.22 -21.81 -15.39
C GLU A 136 -9.45 -20.63 -14.43
N ALA A 137 -10.62 -20.59 -13.78
CA ALA A 137 -10.94 -19.56 -12.79
C ALA A 137 -9.99 -19.59 -11.58
N GLN A 138 -9.73 -20.78 -11.06
CA GLN A 138 -8.81 -20.97 -9.92
C GLN A 138 -7.37 -20.62 -10.29
N SER A 139 -6.90 -21.01 -11.48
CA SER A 139 -5.58 -20.65 -11.99
C SER A 139 -5.42 -19.14 -12.12
N ALA A 140 -6.42 -18.45 -12.69
CA ALA A 140 -6.42 -17.00 -12.80
C ALA A 140 -6.36 -16.32 -11.41
N PHE A 141 -7.08 -16.86 -10.42
CA PHE A 141 -7.05 -16.32 -9.06
C PHE A 141 -5.67 -16.50 -8.38
N VAL A 142 -5.07 -17.68 -8.51
CA VAL A 142 -3.70 -17.96 -8.02
C VAL A 142 -2.68 -17.03 -8.68
N GLU A 143 -2.80 -16.78 -9.99
CA GLU A 143 -1.95 -15.82 -10.70
C GLU A 143 -2.09 -14.39 -10.16
N GLU A 144 -3.33 -13.93 -9.95
CA GLU A 144 -3.59 -12.60 -9.38
C GLU A 144 -3.03 -12.45 -7.95
N LEU A 145 -3.20 -13.47 -7.10
CA LEU A 145 -2.64 -13.48 -5.73
C LEU A 145 -1.12 -13.51 -5.74
N SER A 146 -0.51 -14.27 -6.65
CA SER A 146 0.95 -14.32 -6.79
C SER A 146 1.49 -12.94 -7.19
N ALA A 147 0.84 -12.28 -8.16
CA ALA A 147 1.21 -10.93 -8.57
C ALA A 147 1.03 -9.92 -7.42
N LEU A 148 -0.07 -10.00 -6.67
CA LEU A 148 -0.30 -9.16 -5.49
C LEU A 148 0.81 -9.34 -4.45
N LEU A 149 1.21 -10.59 -4.16
CA LEU A 149 2.27 -10.90 -3.21
C LEU A 149 3.63 -10.33 -3.66
N ASP A 150 3.96 -10.47 -4.94
CA ASP A 150 5.22 -9.94 -5.50
C ASP A 150 5.28 -8.43 -5.40
N GLU A 151 4.14 -7.74 -5.57
CA GLU A 151 4.05 -6.30 -5.39
C GLU A 151 4.16 -5.87 -3.93
N VAL A 152 3.51 -6.57 -3.00
CA VAL A 152 3.68 -6.28 -1.57
C VAL A 152 5.13 -6.49 -1.13
N LYS A 153 5.79 -7.57 -1.57
CA LYS A 153 7.21 -7.81 -1.30
C LYS A 153 8.11 -6.68 -1.80
N ARG A 154 7.76 -6.09 -2.96
CA ARG A 154 8.50 -4.99 -3.58
C ARG A 154 8.46 -3.72 -2.74
N VAL A 155 7.31 -3.40 -2.16
CA VAL A 155 7.09 -2.14 -1.44
C VAL A 155 7.24 -2.26 0.07
N ALA A 156 7.17 -3.46 0.65
CA ALA A 156 7.28 -3.67 2.10
C ALA A 156 8.56 -3.08 2.71
N PRO A 157 9.76 -3.19 2.11
CA PRO A 157 10.97 -2.55 2.66
C PRO A 157 10.93 -1.02 2.61
N LEU A 158 10.16 -0.44 1.69
CA LEU A 158 10.00 1.01 1.53
C LEU A 158 9.10 1.61 2.62
N TRP A 159 8.27 0.77 3.26
CA TRP A 159 7.25 1.18 4.20
C TRP A 159 7.81 1.77 5.50
N ASP A 160 7.56 3.06 5.71
CA ASP A 160 7.74 3.78 6.98
C ASP A 160 6.93 5.08 6.87
N PRO A 161 5.59 5.00 6.91
CA PRO A 161 4.75 6.14 6.62
C PRO A 161 4.87 7.22 7.70
N ASP A 162 4.88 8.48 7.28
CA ASP A 162 4.94 9.66 8.14
C ASP A 162 3.66 10.50 7.98
N LEU A 163 2.95 10.79 9.07
CA LEU A 163 1.67 11.49 8.99
C LEU A 163 1.79 12.93 8.45
N ASP A 164 2.95 13.57 8.59
CA ASP A 164 3.21 14.92 8.13
C ASP A 164 3.41 15.02 6.61
N ASP A 165 3.80 13.91 5.96
CA ASP A 165 3.88 13.80 4.50
C ASP A 165 2.49 13.79 3.82
N GLY A 166 1.44 13.51 4.60
CA GLY A 166 0.07 13.44 4.12
C GLY A 166 -0.28 12.14 3.39
N VAL A 167 -1.57 11.82 3.37
CA VAL A 167 -2.08 10.50 2.92
C VAL A 167 -1.69 10.17 1.48
N ILE A 168 -1.71 11.14 0.56
CA ILE A 168 -1.41 10.89 -0.85
C ILE A 168 0.03 10.45 -1.06
N LEU A 169 1.00 11.05 -0.37
CA LEU A 169 2.42 10.72 -0.53
C LEU A 169 2.74 9.38 0.12
N ASN A 170 2.22 9.12 1.32
CA ASN A 170 2.39 7.82 1.98
C ASN A 170 1.79 6.66 1.18
N PHE A 171 0.70 6.90 0.47
CA PHE A 171 0.02 5.86 -0.32
C PHE A 171 0.62 5.73 -1.74
N ALA A 172 1.36 6.74 -2.23
CA ALA A 172 1.89 6.77 -3.58
C ALA A 172 2.76 5.55 -3.95
N PRO A 173 3.67 5.04 -3.10
CA PRO A 173 4.45 3.83 -3.42
C PRO A 173 3.59 2.59 -3.70
N LEU A 174 2.36 2.53 -3.18
CA LEU A 174 1.46 1.40 -3.31
C LEU A 174 0.53 1.51 -4.53
N TRP A 175 0.73 2.48 -5.44
CA TRP A 175 -0.17 2.72 -6.57
C TRP A 175 -0.43 1.48 -7.45
N ARG A 176 0.52 0.54 -7.51
CA ARG A 176 0.39 -0.72 -8.27
C ARG A 176 -0.55 -1.74 -7.60
N LEU A 177 -0.87 -1.55 -6.31
CA LEU A 177 -1.70 -2.43 -5.49
C LEU A 177 -3.17 -2.00 -5.42
N VAL A 178 -3.58 -0.96 -6.17
CA VAL A 178 -4.97 -0.45 -6.19
C VAL A 178 -5.68 -0.56 -7.56
N PRO A 179 -5.51 -1.67 -8.32
CA PRO A 179 -6.05 -1.79 -9.68
C PRO A 179 -7.59 -1.75 -9.77
N GLN A 180 -8.28 -2.04 -8.66
CA GLN A 180 -9.74 -2.00 -8.55
C GLN A 180 -10.31 -0.57 -8.61
N ASN A 181 -9.50 0.46 -8.31
CA ASN A 181 -9.91 1.86 -8.39
C ASN A 181 -8.97 2.66 -9.30
N ARG A 182 -9.27 2.65 -10.61
CA ARG A 182 -8.45 3.30 -11.65
C ARG A 182 -8.23 4.80 -11.43
N ALA A 183 -9.23 5.52 -10.91
CA ALA A 183 -9.12 6.96 -10.68
C ALA A 183 -8.11 7.25 -9.57
N TRP A 184 -8.21 6.51 -8.46
CA TRP A 184 -7.26 6.62 -7.34
C TRP A 184 -5.88 6.10 -7.72
N GLN A 185 -5.79 4.99 -8.45
CA GLN A 185 -4.54 4.46 -8.98
C GLN A 185 -3.78 5.49 -9.83
N LYS A 186 -4.47 6.18 -10.74
CA LYS A 186 -3.86 7.22 -11.57
C LYS A 186 -3.32 8.39 -10.74
N GLU A 187 -4.06 8.78 -9.71
CA GLU A 187 -3.66 9.87 -8.81
C GLU A 187 -2.46 9.50 -7.95
N LEU A 188 -2.43 8.28 -7.39
CA LEU A 188 -1.27 7.76 -6.68
C LEU A 188 -0.06 7.61 -7.60
N GLY A 189 -0.26 7.12 -8.83
CA GLY A 189 0.80 7.01 -9.83
C GLY A 189 1.40 8.37 -10.22
N ALA A 190 0.56 9.40 -10.34
CA ALA A 190 1.02 10.77 -10.57
C ALA A 190 1.80 11.32 -9.36
N ALA A 191 1.31 11.11 -8.13
CA ALA A 191 2.03 11.51 -6.92
C ALA A 191 3.37 10.77 -6.78
N TRP A 192 3.42 9.48 -7.13
CA TRP A 192 4.64 8.68 -7.18
C TRP A 192 5.63 9.25 -8.22
N ALA A 193 5.16 9.59 -9.42
CA ALA A 193 6.01 10.19 -10.44
C ALA A 193 6.64 11.52 -9.98
N SER A 194 5.86 12.37 -9.31
CA SER A 194 6.35 13.62 -8.71
C SER A 194 7.34 13.40 -7.55
N LEU A 195 7.15 12.36 -6.73
CA LEU A 195 8.13 11.94 -5.71
C LEU A 195 9.45 11.52 -6.36
N VAL A 196 9.39 10.72 -7.42
CA VAL A 196 10.57 10.31 -8.20
C VAL A 196 11.27 11.50 -8.83
N ALA A 197 10.52 12.49 -9.33
CA ALA A 197 11.06 13.72 -9.91
C ALA A 197 11.67 14.68 -8.84
N GLY A 198 11.42 14.43 -7.55
CA GLY A 198 11.93 15.25 -6.44
C GLY A 198 11.13 16.53 -6.20
N GLU A 199 9.86 16.57 -6.62
CA GLU A 199 8.94 17.68 -6.38
C GLU A 199 8.46 17.73 -4.92
N TYR A 200 8.56 16.61 -4.21
CA TYR A 200 8.19 16.46 -2.80
C TYR A 200 9.40 16.17 -1.92
N ASP A 201 10.57 16.74 -2.22
CA ASP A 201 11.80 16.49 -1.42
C ASP A 201 11.72 17.08 0.01
N TRP A 202 10.67 17.82 0.36
CA TRP A 202 10.36 18.18 1.75
C TRP A 202 9.80 17.00 2.56
N ALA A 203 9.26 15.96 1.91
CA ALA A 203 8.64 14.82 2.58
C ALA A 203 9.69 13.88 3.16
N HIS A 204 9.43 13.31 4.34
CA HIS A 204 10.28 12.33 5.01
C HIS A 204 10.46 11.07 4.15
N LEU A 205 9.41 10.66 3.44
CA LEU A 205 9.46 9.57 2.47
C LEU A 205 10.53 9.83 1.39
N SER A 206 10.65 11.07 0.89
CA SER A 206 11.68 11.41 -0.11
C SER A 206 13.08 11.27 0.47
N MET A 207 13.30 11.70 1.71
CA MET A 207 14.59 11.54 2.39
C MET A 207 14.96 10.06 2.59
N ARG A 208 13.97 9.23 2.93
CA ARG A 208 14.16 7.78 3.06
C ARG A 208 14.54 7.12 1.73
N LEU A 209 13.87 7.50 0.65
CA LEU A 209 14.04 6.87 -0.66
C LEU A 209 15.28 7.37 -1.41
N TRP A 210 15.58 8.67 -1.32
CA TRP A 210 16.68 9.32 -2.03
C TRP A 210 17.51 10.23 -1.11
N PRO A 211 18.16 9.68 -0.05
CA PRO A 211 18.92 10.49 0.89
C PRO A 211 20.02 11.30 0.19
N GLU A 212 20.71 10.70 -0.80
CA GLU A 212 21.70 11.43 -1.59
C GLU A 212 21.11 12.68 -2.27
N ARG A 213 19.91 12.60 -2.84
CA ARG A 213 19.27 13.73 -3.51
C ARG A 213 18.85 14.80 -2.51
N VAL A 214 18.15 14.39 -1.45
CA VAL A 214 17.51 15.32 -0.51
C VAL A 214 18.54 16.04 0.36
N VAL A 215 19.56 15.32 0.88
CA VAL A 215 20.61 15.94 1.70
C VAL A 215 21.38 16.99 0.87
N HIS A 216 21.68 16.73 -0.41
CA HIS A 216 22.30 17.74 -1.29
C HIS A 216 21.43 18.98 -1.50
N LYS A 217 20.10 18.83 -1.53
CA LYS A 217 19.18 19.98 -1.64
C LYS A 217 19.11 20.78 -0.34
N CYS A 218 19.19 20.14 0.84
CA CYS A 218 19.21 20.82 2.14
C CYS A 218 20.39 21.81 2.28
N ALA A 219 21.53 21.51 1.64
CA ALA A 219 22.68 22.42 1.60
C ALA A 219 22.44 23.72 0.81
N LYS A 220 21.36 23.78 0.01
CA LYS A 220 21.04 24.90 -0.90
C LYS A 220 19.70 25.55 -0.59
N ASP A 221 18.83 24.86 0.13
CA ASP A 221 17.51 25.34 0.55
C ASP A 221 17.33 25.14 2.05
N ARG A 222 17.25 26.25 2.79
CA ARG A 222 17.07 26.25 4.24
C ARG A 222 15.73 25.63 4.65
N SER A 223 14.68 25.81 3.86
CA SER A 223 13.36 25.27 4.20
C SER A 223 13.37 23.74 4.13
N LEU A 224 14.07 23.17 3.13
CA LEU A 224 14.31 21.74 3.08
C LEU A 224 15.20 21.27 4.23
N ALA A 225 16.24 22.05 4.58
CA ALA A 225 17.08 21.72 5.74
C ALA A 225 16.27 21.67 7.04
N ILE A 226 15.34 22.61 7.25
CA ILE A 226 14.42 22.60 8.41
C ILE A 226 13.52 21.36 8.39
N ALA A 227 12.93 21.04 7.24
CA ALA A 227 12.03 19.88 7.10
C ALA A 227 12.70 18.53 7.45
N HIS A 228 14.04 18.46 7.40
CA HIS A 228 14.81 17.24 7.63
C HIS A 228 15.74 17.31 8.84
N ASP A 229 15.57 18.30 9.72
CA ASP A 229 16.42 18.53 10.90
C ASP A 229 17.92 18.68 10.56
N LEU A 230 18.21 19.34 9.44
CA LEU A 230 19.55 19.61 8.91
C LEU A 230 19.90 21.11 8.85
N GLU A 231 19.04 21.97 9.42
CA GLU A 231 19.26 23.42 9.43
C GLU A 231 20.62 23.79 10.05
N ASP A 232 20.89 23.35 11.28
CA ASP A 232 22.13 23.68 11.99
C ASP A 232 23.39 23.11 11.31
N VAL A 233 23.21 22.11 10.45
CA VAL A 233 24.30 21.47 9.71
C VAL A 233 24.77 22.32 8.55
N PHE A 234 23.83 22.92 7.81
CA PHE A 234 24.12 23.66 6.58
C PHE A 234 23.97 25.17 6.70
N TRP A 235 23.28 25.65 7.73
CA TRP A 235 22.90 27.05 7.87
C TRP A 235 23.29 27.58 9.24
N PHE A 236 23.48 28.90 9.32
CA PHE A 236 23.69 29.63 10.57
C PHE A 236 23.05 31.00 10.48
N GLU A 237 22.66 31.53 11.63
CA GLU A 237 22.20 32.91 11.76
C GLU A 237 23.41 33.82 12.03
N ASP A 238 23.61 34.82 11.18
CA ASP A 238 24.67 35.82 11.37
C ASP A 238 24.33 36.83 12.47
N ALA A 239 25.28 37.69 12.83
CA ALA A 239 25.09 38.69 13.89
C ALA A 239 23.98 39.71 13.60
N ALA A 240 23.50 39.80 12.35
CA ALA A 240 22.38 40.66 11.94
C ALA A 240 21.04 39.92 11.92
N GLY A 241 20.97 38.68 12.40
CA GLY A 241 19.77 37.85 12.38
C GLY A 241 19.40 37.33 11.00
N LYS A 242 20.36 37.30 10.05
CA LYS A 242 20.14 36.78 8.70
C LYS A 242 20.72 35.38 8.57
N TRP A 243 19.94 34.50 7.97
CA TRP A 243 20.38 33.12 7.71
C TRP A 243 21.30 33.05 6.51
N GLN A 244 22.45 32.40 6.70
CA GLN A 244 23.50 32.22 5.71
C GLN A 244 23.85 30.73 5.57
N VAL A 245 24.26 30.32 4.37
CA VAL A 245 24.83 28.98 4.14
C VAL A 245 26.20 28.92 4.82
N ARG A 246 26.46 27.84 5.55
CA ARG A 246 27.78 27.56 6.12
C ARG A 246 28.77 27.25 4.98
N PRO A 247 29.96 27.89 4.96
CA PRO A 247 31.01 27.56 3.98
C PRO A 247 31.47 26.09 4.07
N THR A 248 31.42 25.53 5.27
CA THR A 248 31.71 24.12 5.54
C THR A 248 30.60 23.58 6.44
N PRO A 249 29.86 22.54 6.02
CA PRO A 249 28.88 21.89 6.87
C PRO A 249 29.50 21.40 8.18
N THR A 250 28.74 21.44 9.28
CA THR A 250 29.25 20.95 10.58
C THR A 250 29.46 19.45 10.62
N ARG A 251 28.83 18.72 9.69
CA ARG A 251 28.97 17.28 9.48
C ARG A 251 29.24 17.00 8.00
N PRO A 252 30.14 16.07 7.65
CA PRO A 252 30.38 15.70 6.26
C PRO A 252 29.11 15.20 5.57
N LEU A 253 28.94 15.59 4.30
CA LEU A 253 27.76 15.23 3.52
C LEU A 253 27.61 13.70 3.36
N ASP A 254 28.72 13.01 3.14
CA ASP A 254 28.74 11.56 2.97
C ASP A 254 28.28 10.82 4.24
N ASP A 255 28.61 11.33 5.42
CA ASP A 255 28.16 10.76 6.69
C ASP A 255 26.64 10.91 6.86
N LEU A 256 26.09 12.07 6.48
CA LEU A 256 24.64 12.33 6.53
C LEU A 256 23.85 11.46 5.54
N ILE A 257 24.45 11.15 4.39
CA ILE A 257 23.84 10.27 3.38
C ILE A 257 23.96 8.81 3.85
N ALA A 258 25.11 8.41 4.38
CA ALA A 258 25.35 7.06 4.86
C ALA A 258 24.42 6.68 6.02
N GLU A 259 24.21 7.57 7.01
CA GLU A 259 23.34 7.31 8.16
C GLU A 259 21.86 7.13 7.78
N ARG A 260 21.44 7.73 6.66
CA ARG A 260 20.06 7.66 6.13
C ARG A 260 19.87 6.59 5.07
N THR A 261 20.96 6.01 4.55
CA THR A 261 20.90 5.03 3.47
C THR A 261 20.63 3.63 4.04
N SER A 262 19.57 2.99 3.54
CA SER A 262 19.34 1.56 3.73
C SER A 262 19.52 0.80 2.41
N LEU A 263 20.40 -0.20 2.39
CA LEU A 263 20.62 -1.04 1.21
C LEU A 263 19.37 -1.81 0.81
N ALA A 264 18.57 -2.26 1.79
CA ALA A 264 17.31 -2.93 1.54
C ALA A 264 16.28 -1.99 0.89
N VAL A 265 16.21 -0.73 1.36
CA VAL A 265 15.36 0.31 0.75
C VAL A 265 15.83 0.63 -0.67
N LYS A 266 17.13 0.79 -0.90
CA LYS A 266 17.68 1.05 -2.25
C LYS A 266 17.37 -0.08 -3.23
N ALA A 267 17.57 -1.33 -2.81
CA ALA A 267 17.25 -2.49 -3.64
C ALA A 267 15.75 -2.59 -3.95
N ALA A 268 14.89 -2.39 -2.95
CA ALA A 268 13.43 -2.40 -3.13
C ALA A 268 12.95 -1.25 -4.02
N LEU A 269 13.55 -0.06 -3.89
CA LEU A 269 13.23 1.12 -4.69
C LEU A 269 13.61 0.90 -6.14
N GLN A 270 14.82 0.40 -6.41
CA GLN A 270 15.24 0.04 -7.76
C GLN A 270 14.28 -0.99 -8.37
N SER A 271 13.94 -2.02 -7.60
CA SER A 271 12.96 -3.02 -8.00
C SER A 271 11.59 -2.40 -8.33
N LEU A 272 11.13 -1.39 -7.60
CA LEU A 272 9.88 -0.66 -7.89
C LEU A 272 9.97 0.20 -9.15
N LEU A 273 11.08 0.89 -9.37
CA LEU A 273 11.28 1.74 -10.54
C LEU A 273 11.41 0.94 -11.84
N ASP A 274 12.04 -0.24 -11.78
CA ASP A 274 12.22 -1.12 -12.94
C ASP A 274 10.99 -2.00 -13.25
N ALA A 275 10.02 -2.04 -12.34
CA ALA A 275 8.84 -2.89 -12.51
C ALA A 275 8.00 -2.41 -13.72
N PRO A 276 7.64 -3.30 -14.67
CA PRO A 276 6.85 -2.91 -15.83
C PRO A 276 5.47 -2.44 -15.42
N ASP A 277 4.84 -1.49 -16.12
CA ASP A 277 3.52 -0.99 -15.74
C ASP A 277 2.48 -2.15 -15.62
N PRO A 278 1.76 -2.29 -14.49
CA PRO A 278 0.76 -3.35 -14.29
C PRO A 278 -0.30 -3.39 -15.40
N VAL A 279 -0.65 -2.23 -15.97
CA VAL A 279 -1.70 -2.11 -16.99
C VAL A 279 -1.22 -2.62 -18.35
N ALA A 280 0.08 -2.48 -18.66
CA ALA A 280 0.66 -2.96 -19.91
C ALA A 280 0.86 -4.49 -19.92
N ALA A 281 1.05 -5.11 -18.75
CA ALA A 281 1.25 -6.55 -18.62
C ALA A 281 -0.02 -7.36 -18.91
N SER A 282 -1.19 -6.90 -18.45
CA SER A 282 -2.48 -7.58 -18.65
C SER A 282 -2.95 -7.59 -20.13
N GLY A 283 -2.52 -6.61 -20.92
CA GLY A 283 -2.78 -6.55 -22.36
C GLY A 283 -1.96 -7.54 -23.20
N ARG A 284 -0.77 -7.96 -22.72
CA ARG A 284 0.09 -8.94 -23.43
C ARG A 284 -0.38 -10.38 -23.25
N GLY A 285 -0.98 -10.73 -22.11
CA GLY A 285 -1.53 -12.07 -21.87
C GLY A 285 -2.75 -12.39 -22.74
N ARG A 286 -3.58 -11.38 -23.03
CA ARG A 286 -4.83 -11.57 -23.79
C ARG A 286 -4.64 -11.69 -25.31
N ARG A 287 -3.49 -11.27 -25.85
CA ARG A 287 -3.19 -11.24 -27.29
C ARG A 287 -2.58 -12.54 -27.86
N LYS A 288 -2.32 -13.55 -27.02
CA LYS A 288 -1.72 -14.83 -27.44
C LYS A 288 -2.70 -15.98 -27.71
N LYS A 289 -4.02 -15.71 -27.72
CA LYS A 289 -5.04 -16.66 -28.16
C LYS A 289 -5.94 -16.01 -29.22
N SER A 290 -5.48 -16.02 -30.48
CA SER A 290 -6.34 -15.92 -31.66
C SER A 290 -5.84 -16.89 -32.72
#